data_AF-A0A096PAK3-F1
#
_entry.id   AF-A0A096PAK3-F1
#
_cell.length_a   1.000
_cell.length_b   1.000
_cell.length_c   1.000
_cell.angle_alpha   90.00
_cell.angle_beta   90.00
_cell.angle_gamma   90.00
#
_symmetry.space_group_name_H-M   'P 1'
#
loop_
_entity.id
_entity.type
_entity.pdbx_description
1 polymer ?
#
loop_
_entity_poly.entity_id
_entity_poly.type
_entity_poly.pdbx_seq_one_letter_code
_entity_poly.pdbx_strand_id
1 'polypeptide(L)'
;MRANVCARPSALTTQNAPNAHKSRGFLQVVGAATKEKKNRDLERLRTLANAEETFLVAGFNYKGLTVKDMIAFRRAMPEGAHIMIAKNTLLRKAVEGTAFEPITEASTGMNAWVFVDENVAPTMKAVKTLTKAWKKDGKEVAFTGACMDGQFIAANKMEPLESLPTKLDLITQIAVGIKQVPTKLARGTKGTASKLGYAARAIADGESSIISA
;
A
#
# COMPACT_ATOMS: atom_id res chain seq x y z
N MET A 1 -71.39 35.81 -26.36
CA MET A 1 -70.60 36.47 -27.41
C MET A 1 -69.46 37.26 -26.77
N ARG A 2 -68.22 36.93 -27.16
CA ARG A 2 -66.99 37.76 -27.29
C ARG A 2 -66.48 38.48 -26.02
N ALA A 3 -65.44 37.99 -25.33
CA ALA A 3 -64.00 37.96 -25.69
C ALA A 3 -63.41 39.35 -25.96
N ASN A 4 -62.70 39.90 -24.97
CA ASN A 4 -61.94 41.15 -25.10
C ASN A 4 -60.46 40.81 -25.29
N VAL A 5 -59.99 40.98 -26.52
CA VAL A 5 -58.60 40.83 -26.97
C VAL A 5 -57.90 42.16 -26.76
N CYS A 6 -56.88 42.21 -25.91
CA CYS A 6 -55.99 43.37 -25.82
C CYS A 6 -54.85 43.20 -26.83
N ALA A 7 -54.86 44.02 -27.87
CA ALA A 7 -53.87 44.04 -28.94
C ALA A 7 -52.60 44.79 -28.51
N ARG A 8 -51.43 44.27 -28.92
CA ARG A 8 -50.10 44.89 -28.78
C ARG A 8 -49.97 46.12 -29.68
N PRO A 9 -49.22 47.16 -29.27
CA PRO A 9 -48.51 48.00 -30.21
C PRO A 9 -47.07 47.52 -30.42
N SER A 10 -46.67 47.43 -31.69
CA SER A 10 -45.32 47.10 -32.15
C SER A 10 -44.52 48.35 -32.51
N ALA A 11 -43.20 48.18 -32.46
CA ALA A 11 -42.14 48.95 -33.10
C ALA A 11 -41.62 50.18 -32.35
N LEU A 12 -40.33 50.13 -32.03
CA LEU A 12 -39.33 51.12 -32.48
C LEU A 12 -37.91 50.53 -32.30
N THR A 13 -37.28 50.31 -33.45
CA THR A 13 -35.88 50.63 -33.78
C THR A 13 -34.73 49.89 -33.09
N THR A 14 -34.11 49.01 -33.88
CA THR A 14 -32.75 48.49 -33.77
C THR A 14 -31.72 49.61 -33.59
N GLN A 15 -30.97 49.56 -32.49
CA GLN A 15 -29.63 50.16 -32.42
C GLN A 15 -28.65 49.09 -31.92
N ASN A 16 -27.78 48.68 -32.83
CA ASN A 16 -26.61 47.85 -32.56
C ASN A 16 -25.71 48.57 -31.54
N ALA A 17 -25.49 47.96 -30.38
CA ALA A 17 -24.46 48.37 -29.44
C ALA A 17 -23.22 47.45 -29.60
N PRO A 18 -22.00 48.01 -29.56
CA PRO A 18 -20.77 47.31 -29.93
C PRO A 18 -20.42 46.18 -28.96
N ASN A 19 -19.86 45.11 -29.50
CA ASN A 19 -19.33 43.94 -28.78
C ASN A 19 -18.43 44.34 -27.60
N ALA A 20 -18.99 44.33 -26.40
CA ALA A 20 -18.23 44.36 -25.16
C ALA A 20 -17.55 43.00 -24.99
N HIS A 21 -16.25 42.96 -25.25
CA HIS A 21 -15.39 41.82 -24.99
C HIS A 21 -15.53 41.48 -23.50
N LYS A 22 -16.30 40.43 -23.16
CA LYS A 22 -16.45 39.93 -21.78
C LYS A 22 -15.04 39.65 -21.26
N SER A 23 -14.54 40.51 -20.37
CA SER A 23 -13.38 40.20 -19.55
C SER A 23 -13.71 38.88 -18.85
N ARG A 24 -12.90 37.86 -19.08
CA ARG A 24 -13.02 36.58 -18.36
C ARG A 24 -13.01 36.91 -16.87
N GLY A 25 -14.19 36.84 -16.25
CA GLY A 25 -14.33 37.11 -14.82
C GLY A 25 -13.30 36.28 -14.08
N PHE A 26 -12.59 36.94 -13.16
CA PHE A 26 -11.71 36.29 -12.21
C PHE A 26 -12.47 35.11 -11.60
N LEU A 27 -12.03 33.89 -11.89
CA LEU A 27 -12.63 32.67 -11.36
C LEU A 27 -12.52 32.75 -9.82
N GLN A 28 -13.58 33.21 -9.14
CA GLN A 28 -13.65 33.09 -7.69
C GLN A 28 -13.78 31.60 -7.40
N VAL A 29 -12.70 31.00 -6.92
CA VAL A 29 -12.68 29.59 -6.54
C VAL A 29 -13.42 29.44 -5.22
N VAL A 30 -14.74 29.29 -5.29
CA VAL A 30 -15.59 29.01 -4.13
C VAL A 30 -15.42 27.54 -3.76
N GLY A 31 -14.81 27.26 -2.60
CA GLY A 31 -14.66 25.89 -2.07
C GLY A 31 -13.27 25.25 -2.22
N ALA A 32 -12.26 25.96 -2.71
CA ALA A 32 -10.88 25.46 -2.63
C ALA A 32 -10.43 25.37 -1.16
N ALA A 33 -9.80 24.24 -0.80
CA ALA A 33 -9.10 24.15 0.48
C ALA A 33 -8.10 25.31 0.61
N THR A 34 -8.22 26.04 1.72
CA THR A 34 -7.33 27.16 2.08
C THR A 34 -5.88 26.69 2.11
N LYS A 35 -4.93 27.62 1.87
CA LYS A 35 -3.50 27.30 1.92
C LYS A 35 -3.11 26.68 3.28
N GLU A 36 -3.71 27.16 4.35
CA GLU A 36 -3.53 26.63 5.71
C GLU A 36 -3.96 25.17 5.86
N LYS A 37 -5.10 24.76 5.28
CA LYS A 37 -5.54 23.36 5.35
C LYS A 37 -4.57 22.44 4.60
N LYS A 38 -4.11 22.87 3.42
CA LYS A 38 -3.10 22.14 2.65
C LYS A 38 -1.78 22.04 3.41
N ASN A 39 -1.39 23.09 4.14
CA ASN A 39 -0.17 23.06 4.95
C ASN A 39 -0.30 22.06 6.12
N ARG A 40 -1.45 22.03 6.79
CA ARG A 40 -1.74 21.03 7.84
C ARG A 40 -1.67 19.60 7.31
N ASP A 41 -2.23 19.35 6.13
CA ASP A 41 -2.17 18.02 5.52
C ASP A 41 -0.73 17.67 5.05
N LEU A 42 0.05 18.65 4.60
CA LEU A 42 1.47 18.47 4.29
C LEU A 42 2.30 18.15 5.54
N GLU A 43 2.09 18.87 6.64
CA GLU A 43 2.75 18.62 7.91
C GLU A 43 2.45 17.21 8.41
N ARG A 44 1.18 16.78 8.36
CA ARG A 44 0.79 15.40 8.68
C ARG A 44 1.49 14.37 7.79
N LEU A 45 1.55 14.60 6.48
CA LEU A 45 2.25 13.71 5.57
C LEU A 45 3.74 13.64 5.88
N ARG A 46 4.37 14.76 6.26
CA ARG A 46 5.78 14.78 6.66
C ARG A 46 6.01 13.99 7.94
N THR A 47 5.15 14.17 8.95
CA THR A 47 5.21 13.40 10.20
C THR A 47 5.13 11.91 9.91
N LEU A 48 4.20 11.48 9.05
CA LEU A 48 4.03 10.07 8.66
C LEU A 48 5.08 9.58 7.66
N ALA A 49 5.82 10.46 6.98
CA ALA A 49 6.86 10.10 6.03
C ALA A 49 8.28 10.19 6.64
N ASN A 50 8.37 10.45 7.95
CA ASN A 50 9.63 10.43 8.67
C ASN A 50 10.18 8.99 8.64
N ALA A 51 11.38 8.85 8.06
CA ALA A 51 11.99 7.55 7.78
C ALA A 51 12.38 6.73 9.03
N GLU A 52 12.35 7.34 10.21
CA GLU A 52 12.68 6.65 11.47
C GLU A 52 11.53 5.76 11.98
N GLU A 53 10.28 6.13 11.68
CA GLU A 53 9.10 5.42 12.17
C GLU A 53 8.46 4.56 11.09
N THR A 54 8.46 5.06 9.84
CA THR A 54 7.82 4.38 8.71
C THR A 54 8.84 3.64 7.86
N PHE A 55 8.60 2.35 7.66
CA PHE A 55 9.47 1.45 6.88
C PHE A 55 8.96 1.24 5.45
N LEU A 56 7.64 1.27 5.25
CA LEU A 56 7.02 1.04 3.95
C LEU A 56 5.95 2.10 3.65
N VAL A 57 6.04 2.71 2.48
CA VAL A 57 4.96 3.52 1.90
C VAL A 57 4.36 2.77 0.72
N ALA A 58 3.06 2.48 0.77
CA ALA A 58 2.34 1.77 -0.28
C ALA A 58 1.26 2.65 -0.93
N GLY A 59 1.24 2.69 -2.26
CA GLY A 59 0.30 3.45 -3.08
C GLY A 59 -0.78 2.57 -3.70
N PHE A 60 -2.04 3.00 -3.53
CA PHE A 60 -3.23 2.30 -4.05
C PHE A 60 -4.07 3.20 -4.91
N ASN A 61 -4.35 2.76 -6.13
CA ASN A 61 -5.37 3.35 -6.95
C ASN A 61 -6.71 2.67 -6.71
N TYR A 62 -7.71 3.46 -6.37
CA TYR A 62 -9.04 2.97 -6.08
C TYR A 62 -10.09 3.75 -6.86
N LYS A 63 -10.99 3.01 -7.50
CA LYS A 63 -12.14 3.50 -8.25
C LYS A 63 -13.39 2.75 -7.82
N GLY A 64 -14.45 3.49 -7.51
CA GLY A 64 -15.76 2.89 -7.18
C GLY A 64 -15.84 2.22 -5.81
N LEU A 65 -14.98 2.55 -4.85
CA LEU A 65 -15.12 2.10 -3.46
C LEU A 65 -16.23 2.87 -2.74
N THR A 66 -17.09 2.15 -2.02
CA THR A 66 -18.09 2.76 -1.15
C THR A 66 -17.47 3.18 0.18
N VAL A 67 -18.14 4.07 0.92
CA VAL A 67 -17.71 4.48 2.26
C VAL A 67 -17.61 3.28 3.21
N LYS A 68 -18.51 2.29 3.07
CA LYS A 68 -18.49 1.05 3.86
C LYS A 68 -17.20 0.25 3.61
N ASP A 69 -16.78 0.15 2.36
CA ASP A 69 -15.53 -0.53 1.99
C ASP A 69 -14.32 0.20 2.58
N MET A 70 -14.30 1.53 2.54
CA MET A 70 -13.22 2.34 3.13
C MET A 70 -13.16 2.21 4.66
N ILE A 71 -14.28 2.02 5.33
CA ILE A 71 -14.32 1.74 6.77
C ILE A 71 -13.79 0.33 7.05
N ALA A 72 -14.21 -0.66 6.27
CA ALA A 72 -13.70 -2.02 6.37
C ALA A 72 -12.17 -2.07 6.13
N PHE A 73 -11.68 -1.30 5.15
CA PHE A 73 -10.26 -1.16 4.87
C PHE A 73 -9.48 -0.61 6.06
N ARG A 74 -9.98 0.47 6.67
CA ARG A 74 -9.37 1.05 7.88
C ARG A 74 -9.38 0.09 9.08
N ARG A 75 -10.41 -0.75 9.22
CA ARG A 75 -10.52 -1.74 10.31
C ARG A 75 -9.66 -2.97 10.11
N ALA A 76 -9.41 -3.34 8.86
CA ALA A 76 -8.61 -4.53 8.52
C ALA A 76 -7.10 -4.28 8.64
N MET A 77 -6.68 -3.03 8.78
CA MET A 77 -5.27 -2.71 8.99
C MET A 77 -4.85 -2.94 10.44
N PRO A 78 -3.66 -3.56 10.66
CA PRO A 78 -3.12 -3.78 11.99
C PRO A 78 -2.62 -2.48 12.62
N GLU A 79 -2.31 -2.53 13.91
CA GLU A 79 -1.64 -1.43 14.61
C GLU A 79 -0.28 -1.12 13.96
N GLY A 80 0.00 0.17 13.75
CA GLY A 80 1.18 0.66 13.02
C GLY A 80 0.98 0.83 11.50
N ALA A 81 -0.25 0.78 10.99
CA ALA A 81 -0.56 1.11 9.59
C ALA A 81 -1.51 2.32 9.51
N HIS A 82 -1.03 3.40 8.90
CA HIS A 82 -1.74 4.66 8.75
C HIS A 82 -2.19 4.87 7.30
N ILE A 83 -3.49 5.03 7.10
CA ILE A 83 -4.08 5.22 5.77
C ILE A 83 -4.42 6.70 5.59
N MET A 84 -3.79 7.36 4.62
CA MET A 84 -4.14 8.73 4.24
C MET A 84 -4.42 8.87 2.74
N ILE A 85 -5.51 9.56 2.43
CA ILE A 85 -5.84 9.94 1.06
C ILE A 85 -5.33 11.37 0.86
N ALA A 86 -4.36 11.54 -0.02
CA ALA A 86 -3.74 12.84 -0.26
C ALA A 86 -3.61 13.13 -1.75
N LYS A 87 -3.62 14.43 -2.09
CA LYS A 87 -3.36 14.89 -3.46
C LYS A 87 -1.91 14.57 -3.83
N ASN A 88 -1.69 14.08 -5.05
CA ASN A 88 -0.37 13.65 -5.54
C ASN A 88 0.69 14.76 -5.43
N THR A 89 0.34 16.02 -5.69
CA THR A 89 1.28 17.15 -5.54
C THR A 89 1.64 17.45 -4.08
N LEU A 90 0.80 17.07 -3.11
CA LEU A 90 1.13 17.22 -1.70
C LEU A 90 2.09 16.12 -1.25
N LEU A 91 1.86 14.88 -1.70
CA LEU A 91 2.78 13.78 -1.42
C LEU A 91 4.17 14.07 -1.99
N ARG A 92 4.27 14.51 -3.25
CA ARG A 92 5.56 14.89 -3.86
C ARG A 92 6.36 15.85 -2.98
N LYS A 93 5.71 16.91 -2.49
CA LYS A 93 6.32 17.89 -1.57
C LYS A 93 6.63 17.38 -0.17
N ALA A 94 5.95 16.34 0.30
CA ALA A 94 6.20 15.74 1.59
C ALA A 94 7.35 14.74 1.55
N VAL A 95 7.58 14.15 0.38
CA VAL A 95 8.56 13.09 0.14
C VAL A 95 9.87 13.61 -0.47
N GLU A 96 9.86 14.80 -1.08
CA GLU A 96 11.07 15.53 -1.48
C GLU A 96 12.06 15.63 -0.29
N GLY A 97 13.24 15.04 -0.44
CA GLY A 97 14.28 15.00 0.59
C GLY A 97 14.20 13.84 1.58
N THR A 98 13.26 12.90 1.44
CA THR A 98 13.20 11.67 2.27
C THR A 98 13.62 10.43 1.47
N ALA A 99 13.84 9.32 2.17
CA ALA A 99 14.15 8.03 1.54
C ALA A 99 13.02 7.50 0.63
N PHE A 100 11.86 8.17 0.56
CA PHE A 100 10.71 7.69 -0.20
C PHE A 100 10.54 8.38 -1.56
N GLU A 101 11.48 9.23 -2.01
CA GLU A 101 11.44 9.90 -3.32
C GLU A 101 10.97 9.05 -4.51
N PRO A 102 11.38 7.78 -4.68
CA PRO A 102 10.99 7.03 -5.86
C PRO A 102 9.52 6.58 -5.85
N ILE A 103 8.78 6.75 -4.74
CA ILE A 103 7.31 6.58 -4.70
C ILE A 103 6.59 7.58 -5.62
N THR A 104 7.24 8.71 -5.95
CA THR A 104 6.64 9.77 -6.77
C THR A 104 6.33 9.33 -8.20
N GLU A 105 6.98 8.28 -8.70
CA GLU A 105 6.68 7.66 -9.99
C GLU A 105 5.32 6.95 -9.99
N ALA A 106 4.95 6.33 -8.86
CA ALA A 106 3.64 5.71 -8.65
C ALA A 106 2.53 6.73 -8.33
N SER A 107 2.82 8.04 -8.27
CA SER A 107 1.85 9.06 -7.90
C SER A 107 0.88 9.47 -9.03
N THR A 108 0.59 8.59 -9.99
CA THR A 108 -0.32 8.86 -11.12
C THR A 108 -1.74 8.36 -10.87
N GLY A 109 -2.75 9.21 -11.09
CA GLY A 109 -4.16 8.86 -10.91
C GLY A 109 -4.72 9.17 -9.51
N MET A 110 -5.76 8.46 -9.10
CA MET A 110 -6.31 8.56 -7.74
C MET A 110 -5.47 7.68 -6.84
N ASN A 111 -4.92 8.21 -5.75
CA ASN A 111 -4.06 7.45 -4.86
C ASN A 111 -4.51 7.57 -3.40
N ALA A 112 -4.60 6.44 -2.73
CA ALA A 112 -4.53 6.32 -1.29
C ALA A 112 -3.12 5.85 -0.91
N TRP A 113 -2.59 6.43 0.17
CA TRP A 113 -1.28 6.09 0.71
C TRP A 113 -1.47 5.35 2.01
N VAL A 114 -0.71 4.27 2.17
CA VAL A 114 -0.59 3.53 3.42
C VAL A 114 0.84 3.65 3.87
N PHE A 115 1.02 4.25 5.04
CA PHE A 115 2.29 4.32 5.76
C PHE A 115 2.30 3.16 6.75
N VAL A 116 3.35 2.37 6.72
CA VAL A 116 3.49 1.20 7.59
C VAL A 116 4.78 1.33 8.37
N ASP A 117 4.63 1.23 9.68
CA ASP A 117 5.74 1.27 10.62
C ASP A 117 6.29 -0.16 10.76
N GLU A 118 6.07 -0.82 11.89
CA GLU A 118 6.76 -2.09 12.18
C GLU A 118 6.17 -3.34 11.49
N ASN A 119 4.94 -3.26 10.97
CA ASN A 119 4.13 -4.41 10.57
C ASN A 119 3.88 -4.49 9.05
N VAL A 120 4.96 -4.56 8.27
CA VAL A 120 4.92 -4.56 6.79
C VAL A 120 4.14 -5.76 6.21
N ALA A 121 4.49 -6.97 6.60
CA ALA A 121 3.91 -8.20 6.06
C ALA A 121 2.40 -8.40 6.32
N PRO A 122 1.88 -8.25 7.56
CA PRO A 122 0.44 -8.43 7.80
C PRO A 122 -0.39 -7.36 7.09
N THR A 123 0.13 -6.13 6.99
CA THR A 123 -0.50 -5.04 6.24
C THR A 123 -0.62 -5.38 4.76
N MET A 124 0.46 -5.86 4.13
CA MET A 124 0.44 -6.23 2.72
C MET A 124 -0.48 -7.43 2.43
N LYS A 125 -0.56 -8.40 3.34
CA LYS A 125 -1.52 -9.52 3.26
C LYS A 125 -2.97 -9.06 3.37
N ALA A 126 -3.27 -8.17 4.32
CA ALA A 126 -4.60 -7.58 4.48
C ALA A 126 -5.02 -6.83 3.21
N VAL A 127 -4.15 -5.98 2.70
CA VAL A 127 -4.32 -5.25 1.45
C VAL A 127 -4.62 -6.16 0.26
N LYS A 128 -3.83 -7.23 0.06
CA LYS A 128 -4.04 -8.15 -1.08
C LYS A 128 -5.35 -8.91 -0.95
N THR A 129 -5.69 -9.34 0.26
CA THR A 129 -6.96 -10.03 0.55
C THR A 129 -8.15 -9.13 0.21
N LEU A 130 -8.08 -7.86 0.61
CA LEU A 130 -9.12 -6.86 0.33
C LEU A 130 -9.17 -6.51 -1.16
N THR A 131 -8.01 -6.35 -1.81
CA THR A 131 -7.94 -6.13 -3.26
C THR A 131 -8.54 -7.30 -4.04
N LYS A 132 -8.30 -8.55 -3.61
CA LYS A 132 -8.92 -9.74 -4.21
C LYS A 132 -10.42 -9.79 -3.96
N ALA A 133 -10.89 -9.44 -2.76
CA ALA A 133 -12.32 -9.39 -2.45
C ALA A 133 -13.03 -8.35 -3.33
N TRP A 134 -12.46 -7.15 -3.44
CA TRP A 134 -13.04 -6.07 -4.22
C TRP A 134 -12.99 -6.30 -5.73
N LYS A 135 -11.97 -6.99 -6.24
CA LYS A 135 -11.94 -7.44 -7.64
C LYS A 135 -13.09 -8.42 -7.95
N LYS A 136 -13.48 -9.27 -6.99
CA LYS A 136 -14.67 -10.15 -7.15
C LYS A 136 -15.97 -9.35 -7.16
N ASP A 137 -16.02 -8.26 -6.41
CA ASP A 137 -17.17 -7.34 -6.38
C ASP A 137 -17.22 -6.40 -7.61
N GLY A 138 -16.32 -6.56 -8.58
CA GLY A 138 -16.25 -5.73 -9.79
C GLY A 138 -15.68 -4.32 -9.56
N LYS A 139 -15.02 -4.06 -8.43
CA LYS A 139 -14.43 -2.76 -8.10
C LYS A 139 -13.00 -2.69 -8.64
N GLU A 140 -12.68 -1.58 -9.31
CA GLU A 140 -11.35 -1.31 -9.86
C GLU A 140 -10.41 -0.83 -8.76
N VAL A 141 -9.71 -1.77 -8.13
CA VAL A 141 -8.61 -1.48 -7.20
C VAL A 141 -7.31 -2.03 -7.79
N ALA A 142 -6.38 -1.12 -8.04
CA ALA A 142 -5.07 -1.42 -8.57
C ALA A 142 -3.99 -0.98 -7.57
N PHE A 143 -3.06 -1.88 -7.29
CA PHE A 143 -1.87 -1.54 -6.53
C PHE A 143 -0.90 -0.80 -7.46
N THR A 144 -0.49 0.42 -7.09
CA THR A 144 0.36 1.25 -7.96
C THR A 144 1.84 0.95 -7.72
N GLY A 145 2.21 0.70 -6.46
CA GLY A 145 3.56 0.32 -6.05
C GLY A 145 3.79 0.59 -4.57
N ALA A 146 4.94 0.15 -4.06
CA ALA A 146 5.41 0.50 -2.73
C ALA A 146 6.88 0.93 -2.76
N CYS A 147 7.30 1.69 -1.75
CA CYS A 147 8.68 2.08 -1.54
C CYS A 147 9.12 1.61 -0.15
N MET A 148 10.22 0.87 -0.11
CA MET A 148 10.86 0.36 1.11
C MET A 148 12.33 0.76 1.07
N ASP A 149 12.83 1.46 2.08
CA ASP A 149 14.23 1.86 2.22
C ASP A 149 14.87 2.43 0.92
N GLY A 150 14.19 3.35 0.24
CA GLY A 150 14.69 3.96 -1.01
C GLY A 150 14.58 3.08 -2.26
N GLN A 151 14.04 1.87 -2.15
CA GLN A 151 13.80 1.00 -3.29
C GLN A 151 12.32 1.03 -3.70
N PHE A 152 12.08 1.37 -4.96
CA PHE A 152 10.74 1.29 -5.55
C PHE A 152 10.41 -0.13 -5.99
N ILE A 153 9.28 -0.62 -5.49
CA ILE A 153 8.73 -1.94 -5.76
C ILE A 153 7.45 -1.75 -6.57
N ALA A 154 7.54 -2.04 -7.87
CA ALA A 154 6.41 -1.99 -8.79
C ALA A 154 5.35 -3.04 -8.45
N ALA A 155 4.12 -2.82 -8.93
CA ALA A 155 2.96 -3.66 -8.64
C ALA A 155 3.15 -5.16 -8.94
N ASN A 156 4.02 -5.49 -9.90
CA ASN A 156 4.33 -6.87 -10.31
C ASN A 156 5.19 -7.63 -9.28
N LYS A 157 5.83 -6.93 -8.34
CA LYS A 157 6.71 -7.52 -7.32
C LYS A 157 6.08 -7.45 -5.92
N MET A 158 4.78 -7.71 -5.82
CA MET A 158 4.07 -7.72 -4.52
C MET A 158 4.38 -8.98 -3.69
N GLU A 159 4.71 -10.09 -4.35
CA GLU A 159 5.00 -11.38 -3.70
C GLU A 159 6.13 -11.35 -2.65
N PRO A 160 7.30 -10.70 -2.87
CA PRO A 160 8.33 -10.59 -1.85
C PRO A 160 7.91 -9.76 -0.63
N LEU A 161 6.95 -8.84 -0.78
CA LEU A 161 6.44 -8.06 0.35
C LEU A 161 5.49 -8.88 1.24
N GLU A 162 4.95 -9.99 0.73
CA GLU A 162 4.06 -10.89 1.47
C GLU A 162 4.81 -11.97 2.25
N SER A 163 5.95 -12.40 1.73
CA SER A 163 6.77 -13.44 2.34
C SER A 163 7.65 -12.91 3.47
N LEU A 164 7.72 -11.59 3.65
CA LEU A 164 8.40 -10.99 4.79
C LEU A 164 7.79 -11.53 6.09
N PRO A 165 8.59 -12.12 7.00
CA PRO A 165 8.12 -12.51 8.32
C PRO A 165 7.85 -11.28 9.19
N THR A 166 7.05 -11.42 10.24
CA THR A 166 6.89 -10.36 11.26
C THR A 166 8.22 -10.11 11.99
N LYS A 167 8.37 -8.98 12.68
CA LYS A 167 9.61 -8.68 13.43
C LYS A 167 9.98 -9.78 14.42
N LEU A 168 9.01 -10.29 15.17
CA LEU A 168 9.21 -11.42 16.10
C LEU A 168 9.61 -12.69 15.36
N ASP A 169 8.96 -12.99 14.24
CA ASP A 169 9.32 -14.14 13.41
C ASP A 169 10.72 -13.99 12.80
N LEU A 170 11.12 -12.78 12.41
CA LEU A 170 12.45 -12.51 11.87
C LEU A 170 13.52 -12.67 12.95
N ILE A 171 13.29 -12.11 14.13
CA ILE A 171 14.19 -12.27 15.29
C ILE A 171 14.32 -13.76 15.66
N THR A 172 13.21 -14.51 15.68
CA THR A 172 13.25 -15.93 16.00
C THR A 172 13.94 -16.74 14.91
N GLN A 173 13.76 -16.43 13.62
CA GLN A 173 14.49 -17.08 12.53
C GLN A 173 15.99 -16.87 12.63
N ILE A 174 16.43 -15.64 12.95
CA ILE A 174 17.84 -15.33 13.17
C ILE A 174 18.37 -16.10 14.39
N ALA A 175 17.66 -16.06 15.52
CA ALA A 175 18.04 -16.78 16.74
C ALA A 175 18.10 -18.30 16.52
N VAL A 176 17.15 -18.87 15.77
CA VAL A 176 17.17 -20.27 15.37
C VAL A 176 18.36 -20.55 14.45
N GLY A 177 18.65 -19.68 13.48
CA GLY A 177 19.81 -19.80 12.60
C GLY A 177 21.13 -19.90 13.38
N ILE A 178 21.33 -19.01 14.35
CA ILE A 178 22.51 -19.01 15.23
C ILE A 178 22.57 -20.30 16.05
N LYS A 179 21.46 -20.76 16.63
CA LYS A 179 21.40 -22.02 17.40
C LYS A 179 21.57 -23.27 16.53
N GLN A 180 21.18 -23.21 15.24
CA GLN A 180 21.25 -24.36 14.35
C GLN A 180 22.69 -24.77 14.03
N VAL A 181 23.64 -23.85 13.92
CA VAL A 181 25.03 -24.14 13.59
C VAL A 181 25.68 -25.11 14.60
N PRO A 182 25.73 -24.80 15.92
CA PRO A 182 26.30 -25.73 16.91
C PRO A 182 25.48 -27.02 17.03
N THR A 183 24.15 -26.93 16.91
CA THR A 183 23.26 -28.11 17.00
C THR A 183 23.47 -29.06 15.81
N LYS A 184 23.73 -28.56 14.60
CA LYS A 184 24.04 -29.38 13.43
C LYS A 184 25.41 -30.05 13.57
N LEU A 185 26.39 -29.35 14.11
CA LEU A 185 27.73 -29.92 14.38
C LEU A 185 27.66 -31.06 15.42
N ALA A 186 27.01 -30.82 16.56
CA ALA A 186 26.86 -31.82 17.61
C ALA A 186 26.04 -33.04 17.16
N ARG A 187 25.00 -32.82 16.33
CA ARG A 187 24.22 -33.92 15.73
C ARG A 187 25.01 -34.67 14.66
N GLY A 188 25.89 -34.01 13.91
CA GLY A 188 26.75 -34.64 12.92
C GLY A 188 27.72 -35.64 13.55
N THR A 189 28.43 -35.22 14.60
CA THR A 189 29.37 -36.08 15.33
C THR A 189 28.67 -37.19 16.10
N LYS A 190 27.52 -36.91 16.73
CA LYS A 190 26.72 -37.96 17.39
C LYS A 190 26.13 -38.95 16.36
N GLY A 191 25.70 -38.46 15.20
CA GLY A 191 25.09 -39.28 14.15
C GLY A 191 26.05 -40.33 13.58
N THR A 192 27.32 -39.99 13.38
CA THR A 192 28.34 -40.97 12.93
C THR A 192 28.63 -42.00 14.01
N ALA A 193 28.78 -41.58 15.27
CA ALA A 193 29.03 -42.49 16.39
C ALA A 193 27.84 -43.45 16.63
N SER A 194 26.62 -42.94 16.59
CA SER A 194 25.41 -43.75 16.75
C SER A 194 25.23 -44.75 15.62
N LYS A 195 25.46 -44.36 14.34
CA LYS A 195 25.33 -45.28 13.20
C LYS A 195 26.31 -46.46 13.29
N LEU A 196 27.55 -46.22 13.75
CA LEU A 196 28.51 -47.29 14.00
C LEU A 196 28.06 -48.20 15.14
N GLY A 197 27.52 -47.64 16.23
CA GLY A 197 26.95 -48.43 17.33
C GLY A 197 25.75 -49.29 16.91
N TYR A 198 24.85 -48.74 16.08
CA TYR A 198 23.73 -49.50 15.51
C TYR A 198 24.21 -50.60 14.56
N ALA A 199 25.22 -50.34 13.72
CA ALA A 199 25.79 -51.36 12.84
C ALA A 199 26.47 -52.50 13.64
N ALA A 200 27.23 -52.16 14.68
CA ALA A 200 27.85 -53.15 15.56
C ALA A 200 26.79 -54.01 16.30
N ARG A 201 25.69 -53.39 16.72
CA ARG A 201 24.56 -54.11 17.33
C ARG A 201 23.83 -54.98 16.33
N ALA A 202 23.60 -54.52 15.10
CA ALA A 202 22.98 -55.31 14.04
C ALA A 202 23.85 -56.53 13.65
N ILE A 203 25.17 -56.40 13.68
CA ILE A 203 26.11 -57.52 13.50
C ILE A 203 26.02 -58.51 14.67
N ALA A 204 25.87 -58.02 15.90
CA ALA A 204 25.73 -58.85 17.10
C ALA A 204 24.37 -59.57 17.20
N ASP A 205 23.30 -58.95 16.71
CA ASP A 205 21.93 -59.49 16.72
C ASP A 205 21.67 -60.47 15.54
N GLY A 206 22.64 -60.66 14.62
CA GLY A 206 22.66 -61.76 13.65
C GLY A 206 21.74 -61.62 12.42
N GLU A 207 21.15 -60.45 12.16
CA GLU A 207 20.35 -60.20 10.97
C GLU A 207 21.20 -59.67 9.80
N SER A 208 22.07 -60.52 9.25
CA SER A 208 22.79 -60.23 8.01
C SER A 208 22.06 -60.81 6.81
N SER A 209 21.37 -59.98 6.03
CA SER A 209 20.94 -60.28 4.65
C SER A 209 22.12 -60.25 3.64
N ILE A 210 23.36 -60.30 4.12
CA ILE A 210 24.60 -60.22 3.31
C ILE A 210 25.50 -61.47 3.47
N ILE A 211 25.23 -62.40 4.39
CA ILE A 211 26.04 -63.63 4.57
C ILE A 211 25.47 -64.84 3.79
N SER A 212 24.33 -64.71 3.10
CA SER A 212 23.72 -65.79 2.30
C SER A 212 23.87 -65.61 0.78
N ALA A 213 25.07 -65.23 0.31
CA ALA A 213 25.46 -65.30 -1.10
C ALA A 213 26.85 -65.92 -1.22
#